data_AF-A0A023D780-F1
#
_entry.id   AF-A0A023D780-F1
#
_cell.length_a   1.000
_cell.length_b   1.000
_cell.length_c   1.000
_cell.angle_alpha   90.00
_cell.angle_beta   90.00
_cell.angle_gamma   90.00
#
_symmetry.space_group_name_H-M   'P 1'
#
loop_
_entity.id
_entity.type
_entity.pdbx_description
1 polymer ?
#
loop_
_entity_poly.entity_id
_entity_poly.type
_entity_poly.pdbx_seq_one_letter_code
_entity_poly.pdbx_strand_id
1 'polypeptide(L)'
;MAFGGVHQMLREPLIQQSSYSEVIPEMQRKISYTQRKCPTPDQIRSVRERAGVNQTFAAAMVGTTPRTWRRWEAGVHRMPLATWALFNIQSSRTAPPTSGSAS
;
A
#
# COMPACT_ATOMS: atom_id res chain seq x y z
N MET A 1 27.08 -14.40 58.79
CA MET A 1 28.03 -14.23 57.67
C MET A 1 27.70 -15.27 56.61
N ALA A 2 27.29 -14.88 55.38
CA ALA A 2 27.48 -15.64 54.12
C ALA A 2 26.77 -14.94 52.93
N PHE A 3 27.60 -14.37 52.05
CA PHE A 3 27.51 -14.12 50.60
C PHE A 3 26.15 -14.00 49.85
N GLY A 4 25.88 -12.78 49.37
CA GLY A 4 25.80 -12.37 47.95
C GLY A 4 25.05 -13.21 46.91
N GLY A 5 24.17 -12.55 46.14
CA GLY A 5 23.64 -13.09 44.88
C GLY A 5 22.57 -12.20 44.24
N VAL A 6 22.98 -11.10 43.59
CA VAL A 6 22.18 -10.43 42.56
C VAL A 6 22.38 -11.15 41.22
N HIS A 7 21.32 -11.15 40.39
CA HIS A 7 21.23 -11.52 38.96
C HIS A 7 20.81 -12.97 38.57
N GLN A 8 19.50 -13.11 38.33
CA GLN A 8 18.87 -13.71 37.13
C GLN A 8 18.91 -15.24 36.93
N MET A 9 17.73 -15.88 36.81
CA MET A 9 17.23 -16.48 35.55
C MET A 9 15.95 -17.34 35.74
N LEU A 10 14.83 -16.82 35.21
CA LEU A 10 13.86 -17.46 34.30
C LEU A 10 13.33 -18.89 34.58
N ARG A 11 12.06 -19.00 34.99
CA ARG A 11 11.09 -19.98 34.42
C ARG A 11 9.65 -19.53 34.70
N GLU A 12 9.11 -18.73 33.79
CA GLU A 12 7.66 -18.50 33.66
C GLU A 12 6.99 -19.80 33.15
N PRO A 13 5.79 -20.16 33.66
CA PRO A 13 5.09 -21.36 33.24
C PRO A 13 4.63 -21.23 31.79
N LEU A 14 4.87 -22.33 31.06
CA LEU A 14 4.50 -22.53 29.66
C LEU A 14 3.04 -22.14 29.46
N ILE A 15 2.80 -21.00 28.80
CA ILE A 15 1.47 -20.63 28.31
C ILE A 15 0.93 -21.82 27.52
N GLN A 16 -0.11 -22.45 28.06
CA GLN A 16 -0.78 -23.57 27.45
C GLN A 16 -1.27 -23.12 26.08
N GLN A 17 -0.87 -23.84 25.02
CA GLN A 17 -1.04 -23.47 23.61
C GLN A 17 -2.51 -23.29 23.15
N SER A 18 -3.49 -23.41 24.05
CA SER A 18 -4.94 -23.35 23.78
C SER A 18 -5.58 -21.96 23.93
N SER A 19 -4.80 -20.87 24.02
CA SER A 19 -5.35 -19.50 24.00
C SER A 19 -4.54 -18.57 23.08
N TYR A 20 -4.35 -19.00 21.84
CA TYR A 20 -4.05 -18.08 20.73
C TYR A 20 -5.25 -17.88 19.80
N SER A 21 -6.33 -18.67 19.96
CA SER A 21 -7.56 -18.60 19.17
C SER A 21 -8.57 -17.58 19.70
N GLU A 22 -8.52 -17.23 20.98
CA GLU A 22 -9.43 -16.24 21.58
C GLU A 22 -8.87 -14.81 21.55
N VAL A 23 -7.55 -14.66 21.35
CA VAL A 23 -6.86 -13.36 21.38
C VAL A 23 -6.98 -12.63 20.03
N ILE A 24 -7.44 -13.31 18.97
CA ILE A 24 -7.22 -12.87 17.60
C ILE A 24 -8.50 -12.96 16.74
N PRO A 25 -9.30 -11.90 16.74
CA PRO A 25 -9.88 -11.34 15.50
C PRO A 25 -8.78 -11.02 14.45
N GLU A 26 -7.51 -10.94 14.85
CA GLU A 26 -6.38 -10.53 14.00
C GLU A 26 -5.89 -11.54 12.95
N MET A 27 -6.46 -12.76 12.88
CA MET A 27 -6.10 -13.72 11.83
C MET A 27 -6.89 -13.45 10.55
N GLN A 28 -8.02 -12.76 10.63
CA GLN A 28 -8.64 -12.16 9.44
C GLN A 28 -7.76 -11.02 8.87
N ARG A 29 -6.86 -10.43 9.68
CA ARG A 29 -5.80 -9.51 9.24
C ARG A 29 -4.72 -10.20 8.38
N LYS A 30 -4.59 -11.54 8.46
CA LYS A 30 -3.64 -12.32 7.63
C LYS A 30 -4.07 -12.41 6.15
N ILE A 31 -5.30 -12.05 5.81
CA ILE A 31 -5.82 -12.16 4.44
C ILE A 31 -5.63 -10.86 3.63
N SER A 32 -5.41 -9.70 4.28
CA SER A 32 -5.45 -8.40 3.59
C SER A 32 -4.13 -7.96 2.95
N TYR A 33 -2.98 -8.51 3.37
CA TYR A 33 -1.67 -8.14 2.80
C TYR A 33 -1.35 -8.92 1.51
N THR A 34 -1.78 -10.17 1.41
CA THR A 34 -1.49 -11.06 0.26
C THR A 34 -2.35 -10.76 -0.97
N GLN A 35 -3.46 -10.04 -0.80
CA GLN A 35 -4.41 -9.77 -1.89
C GLN A 35 -4.13 -8.51 -2.70
N ARG A 36 -3.09 -7.73 -2.34
CA ARG A 36 -2.70 -6.55 -3.12
C ARG A 36 -1.95 -6.99 -4.38
N LYS A 37 -2.67 -7.17 -5.49
CA LYS A 37 -2.11 -7.49 -6.81
C LYS A 37 -1.69 -6.22 -7.54
N CYS A 38 -0.57 -6.28 -8.27
CA CYS A 38 -0.14 -5.18 -9.13
C CYS A 38 -1.24 -4.88 -10.15
N PRO A 39 -1.54 -3.59 -10.42
CA PRO A 39 -2.58 -3.23 -11.37
C PRO A 39 -2.21 -3.67 -12.79
N THR A 40 -3.21 -4.01 -13.57
CA THR A 40 -3.06 -4.25 -15.01
C THR A 40 -2.91 -2.92 -15.76
N PRO A 41 -2.31 -2.91 -16.96
CA PRO A 41 -2.17 -1.70 -17.77
C PRO A 41 -3.52 -0.99 -18.03
N ASP A 42 -4.58 -1.78 -18.27
CA ASP A 42 -5.93 -1.26 -18.50
C ASP A 42 -6.56 -0.66 -17.23
N GLN A 43 -6.29 -1.26 -16.06
CA GLN A 43 -6.69 -0.67 -14.77
C GLN A 43 -6.00 0.67 -14.53
N ILE A 44 -4.71 0.79 -14.86
CA ILE A 44 -3.97 2.04 -14.72
C ILE A 44 -4.58 3.12 -15.62
N ARG A 45 -4.83 2.80 -16.90
CA ARG A 45 -5.45 3.71 -17.86
C ARG A 45 -6.84 4.16 -17.42
N SER A 46 -7.70 3.22 -17.03
CA SER A 46 -9.09 3.50 -16.64
C SER A 46 -9.19 4.34 -15.35
N VAL A 47 -8.33 4.12 -14.34
CA VAL A 47 -8.30 5.00 -13.15
C VAL A 47 -7.83 6.40 -13.54
N ARG A 48 -6.80 6.51 -14.38
CA ARG A 48 -6.30 7.81 -14.83
C ARG A 48 -7.36 8.62 -15.58
N GLU A 49 -8.08 7.97 -16.49
CA GLU A 49 -9.15 8.61 -17.26
C GLU A 49 -10.32 9.04 -16.37
N ARG A 50 -10.71 8.19 -15.40
CA ARG A 50 -11.71 8.56 -14.39
C ARG A 50 -11.28 9.72 -13.50
N ALA A 51 -9.99 9.85 -13.22
CA ALA A 51 -9.43 10.99 -12.50
C ALA A 51 -9.34 12.26 -13.38
N GLY A 52 -9.57 12.17 -14.69
CA GLY A 52 -9.54 13.31 -15.61
C GLY A 52 -8.14 13.91 -15.82
N VAL A 53 -7.08 13.14 -15.58
CA VAL A 53 -5.69 13.62 -15.64
C VAL A 53 -4.94 13.05 -16.84
N ASN A 54 -4.03 13.86 -17.40
CA ASN A 54 -3.11 13.38 -18.44
C ASN A 54 -1.95 12.56 -17.83
N GLN A 55 -1.20 11.85 -18.67
CA GLN A 55 -0.09 10.98 -18.23
C GLN A 55 1.04 11.74 -17.53
N THR A 56 1.28 13.00 -17.90
CA THR A 56 2.32 13.83 -17.29
C THR A 56 1.95 14.19 -15.86
N PHE A 57 0.70 14.59 -15.62
CA PHE A 57 0.20 14.94 -14.30
C PHE A 57 0.09 13.70 -13.40
N ALA A 58 -0.36 12.58 -13.96
CA ALA A 58 -0.39 11.30 -13.24
C ALA A 58 1.02 10.85 -12.81
N ALA A 59 2.03 11.05 -13.67
CA ALA A 59 3.42 10.78 -13.33
C ALA A 59 3.94 11.71 -12.22
N ALA A 60 3.61 13.00 -12.28
CA ALA A 60 3.97 13.97 -11.26
C ALA A 60 3.36 13.64 -9.89
N MET A 61 2.10 13.21 -9.84
CA MET A 61 1.45 12.75 -8.61
C MET A 61 2.32 11.70 -7.88
N VAL A 62 2.76 10.67 -8.59
CA VAL A 62 3.55 9.59 -7.97
C VAL A 62 5.06 9.81 -7.97
N GLY A 63 5.55 11.00 -8.34
CA GLY A 63 6.97 11.34 -8.34
C GLY A 63 7.79 10.56 -9.39
N THR A 64 7.22 10.28 -10.56
CA THR A 64 7.91 9.57 -11.65
C THR A 64 7.91 10.37 -12.95
N THR A 65 8.60 9.84 -13.98
CA THR A 65 8.64 10.47 -15.30
C THR A 65 7.43 10.08 -16.17
N PRO A 66 6.96 10.94 -17.09
CA PRO A 66 5.88 10.60 -18.02
C PRO A 66 6.20 9.38 -18.91
N ARG A 67 7.49 9.15 -19.20
CA ARG A 67 7.95 7.98 -19.95
C ARG A 67 7.74 6.69 -19.17
N THR A 68 8.03 6.71 -17.87
CA THR A 68 7.79 5.56 -16.97
C THR A 68 6.29 5.25 -16.91
N TRP A 69 5.45 6.28 -16.78
CA TRP A 69 3.99 6.13 -16.78
C TRP A 69 3.46 5.46 -18.06
N ARG A 70 3.90 5.93 -19.23
CA ARG A 70 3.53 5.30 -20.52
C ARG A 70 3.94 3.83 -20.61
N ARG A 71 5.10 3.46 -20.06
CA ARG A 71 5.56 2.06 -20.05
C ARG A 71 4.68 1.17 -19.17
N TRP A 72 4.10 1.70 -18.10
CA TRP A 72 3.13 0.98 -17.29
C TRP A 72 1.79 0.79 -18.01
N GLU A 73 1.27 1.84 -18.66
CA GLU A 73 0.03 1.74 -19.46
C GLU A 73 0.17 0.89 -20.73
N ALA A 74 1.40 0.74 -21.25
CA ALA A 74 1.71 -0.14 -22.36
C ALA A 74 2.02 -1.58 -21.93
N GLY A 75 2.09 -1.85 -20.61
CA GLY A 75 2.43 -3.18 -20.09
C GLY A 75 3.90 -3.58 -20.24
N VAL A 76 4.78 -2.67 -20.68
CA VAL A 76 6.23 -2.89 -20.80
C VAL A 76 6.87 -3.13 -19.43
N HIS A 77 6.38 -2.42 -18.40
CA HIS A 77 6.79 -2.64 -17.01
C HIS A 77 5.56 -2.76 -16.11
N ARG A 78 5.70 -3.53 -15.03
CA ARG A 78 4.67 -3.57 -13.98
C ARG A 78 4.79 -2.34 -13.09
N MET A 79 3.66 -1.72 -12.77
CA MET A 79 3.61 -0.64 -11.79
C MET A 79 3.80 -1.22 -10.37
N PRO A 80 4.69 -0.65 -9.53
CA PRO A 80 4.82 -1.05 -8.14
C PRO A 80 3.55 -0.80 -7.34
N LEU A 81 3.23 -1.69 -6.39
CA LEU A 81 2.04 -1.57 -5.53
C LEU A 81 1.99 -0.28 -4.72
N ALA A 82 3.13 0.14 -4.18
CA ALA A 82 3.23 1.38 -3.41
C ALA A 82 2.89 2.59 -4.28
N THR A 83 3.41 2.63 -5.52
CA THR A 83 3.11 3.67 -6.51
C THR A 83 1.62 3.67 -6.87
N TRP A 84 1.03 2.49 -7.05
CA TRP A 84 -0.40 2.38 -7.34
C TRP A 84 -1.28 2.86 -6.20
N ALA A 85 -0.96 2.48 -4.96
CA ALA A 85 -1.67 2.95 -3.78
C ALA A 85 -1.57 4.48 -3.64
N LEU A 86 -0.38 5.03 -3.86
CA LEU A 86 -0.14 6.47 -3.82
C LEU A 86 -0.97 7.21 -4.87
N PHE A 87 -1.01 6.71 -6.12
CA PHE A 87 -1.83 7.30 -7.18
C PHE A 87 -3.30 7.35 -6.80
N ASN A 88 -3.86 6.23 -6.29
CA ASN A 88 -5.27 6.19 -5.87
C ASN A 88 -5.56 7.23 -4.78
N ILE A 89 -4.70 7.32 -3.75
CA ILE A 89 -4.84 8.31 -2.67
C ILE A 89 -4.83 9.73 -3.24
N GLN A 90 -3.89 10.04 -4.13
CA GLN A 90 -3.80 11.39 -4.71
C GLN A 90 -4.95 11.71 -5.65
N SER A 91 -5.35 10.76 -6.52
CA SER A 91 -6.49 10.92 -7.41
C SER A 91 -7.81 11.14 -6.67
N SER A 92 -7.97 10.57 -5.48
CA SER A 92 -9.14 10.83 -4.62
C SER A 92 -9.08 12.16 -3.89
N ARG A 93 -7.88 12.70 -3.67
CA ARG A 93 -7.67 13.99 -2.98
C ARG A 93 -7.75 15.17 -3.93
N THR A 94 -7.36 14.96 -5.18
CA THR A 94 -7.52 15.93 -6.24
C THR A 94 -8.97 15.86 -6.72
N ALA A 95 -9.79 16.84 -6.33
CA ALA A 95 -11.05 17.08 -7.03
C ALA A 95 -10.71 17.29 -8.52
N PRO A 96 -11.49 16.73 -9.47
CA PRO A 96 -11.24 16.96 -10.88
C PRO A 96 -11.16 18.48 -11.10
N PRO A 97 -10.16 19.00 -11.84
CA PRO A 97 -10.17 20.41 -12.19
C PRO A 97 -11.48 20.66 -12.92
N THR A 98 -12.40 21.38 -12.26
CA THR A 98 -13.65 21.85 -12.84
C THR A 98 -13.28 22.51 -14.16
N SER A 99 -13.73 21.92 -15.25
CA SER A 99 -13.54 22.40 -16.61
C SER A 99 -14.15 23.81 -16.68
N GLY A 100 -13.34 24.83 -16.45
CA GLY A 100 -13.81 26.18 -16.17
C GLY A 100 -12.69 27.20 -16.23
N SER A 101 -11.87 27.15 -17.29
CA SER A 101 -11.00 28.25 -17.70
C SER A 101 -10.65 28.11 -19.18
N ALA A 102 -11.66 28.24 -20.03
CA ALA A 102 -11.47 28.61 -21.42
C ALA A 102 -12.20 29.95 -21.60
N SER A 103 -11.44 31.04 -21.49
CA SER A 103 -11.78 32.38 -21.96
C SER A 103 -10.89 32.70 -23.14
#